data_AF-A0A291M1B3-F1
#
_entry.id   AF-A0A291M1B3-F1
#
_cell.length_a   1.000
_cell.length_b   1.000
_cell.length_c   1.000
_cell.angle_alpha   90.00
_cell.angle_beta   90.00
_cell.angle_gamma   90.00
#
_symmetry.space_group_name_H-M   'P 1'
#
loop_
_entity.id
_entity.type
_entity.pdbx_description
1 polymer ?
#
loop_
_entity_poly.entity_id
_entity_poly.type
_entity_poly.pdbx_seq_one_letter_code
_entity_poly.pdbx_strand_id
1 'polypeptide(L)'
;MRVTLWKLIAAVAVLGLIGAGAVVFGGLYNVSARKGHFPGVSWVLHTTFRNSVALRAPSPEDTPDLSDPALIALGAGHYATACATCHAAPGTARTATMRAMVPVPPPIAEAASDWSAEELWWIVFNGVKMSGMPGWPADRGDEVWAVVAWLEALNEDRAPALPDPALPDPAALTAQAGDEAADEAAAGDAIAYCETCHGPIARHVPTLGLQSEAYLLKALTDYRAGTRASGIMQQAATVVPENALPELAAHFADEDLPAPDPADWQNADLELGEELARNGDDDVPACTACHGPDATRTAGSPAGFPVLTGQDRDYLRAQLKVWRDGKRGGTGRAEVMTAAAQDLTDAEIDAISAWYAALPPAPDADAEAEAEAEAEAEAEAEANQTPAPDTTPAPELDADADAE
;
A
#
# COMPACT_ATOMS: atom_id res chain seq x y z
N MET A 1 -35.52 36.61 43.43
CA MET A 1 -34.72 36.71 42.19
C MET A 1 -34.17 35.37 41.71
N ARG A 2 -33.48 34.57 42.54
CA ARG A 2 -32.99 33.22 42.13
C ARG A 2 -34.11 32.22 41.77
N VAL A 3 -35.19 32.17 42.55
CA VAL A 3 -36.32 31.25 42.30
C VAL A 3 -37.09 31.57 41.01
N THR A 4 -37.20 32.85 40.66
CA THR A 4 -37.82 33.31 39.41
C THR A 4 -36.94 33.03 38.19
N LEU A 5 -35.61 33.13 38.31
CA LEU A 5 -34.67 32.80 37.25
C LEU A 5 -34.68 31.29 36.91
N TRP A 6 -34.68 30.42 37.92
CA TRP A 6 -34.76 28.97 37.70
C TRP A 6 -36.08 28.53 37.05
N LYS A 7 -37.21 29.12 37.46
CA LYS A 7 -38.51 28.86 36.82
C LYS A 7 -38.53 29.31 35.35
N LEU A 8 -37.91 30.44 35.04
CA LEU A 8 -37.77 30.91 33.66
C LEU A 8 -36.90 29.97 32.82
N ILE A 9 -35.73 29.56 33.32
CA ILE A 9 -34.84 28.61 32.64
C ILE A 9 -35.56 27.28 32.40
N ALA A 10 -36.26 26.75 33.41
CA ALA A 10 -37.02 25.51 33.27
C ALA A 10 -38.14 25.64 32.23
N ALA A 11 -38.91 26.75 32.23
CA ALA A 11 -39.96 26.98 31.25
C ALA A 11 -39.40 27.07 29.81
N VAL A 12 -38.29 27.79 29.62
CA VAL A 12 -37.60 27.87 28.32
C VAL A 12 -37.08 26.50 27.88
N ALA A 13 -36.51 25.71 28.79
CA ALA A 13 -36.04 24.36 28.50
C ALA A 13 -37.19 23.42 28.06
N VAL A 14 -38.32 23.45 28.77
CA VAL A 14 -39.50 22.66 28.40
C VAL A 14 -40.05 23.10 27.03
N LEU A 15 -40.16 24.40 26.79
CA LEU A 15 -40.58 24.92 25.47
C LEU A 15 -39.61 24.51 24.36
N GLY A 16 -38.31 24.53 24.63
CA GLY A 16 -37.27 24.05 23.71
C GLY A 16 -37.43 22.56 23.39
N LEU A 17 -37.67 21.72 24.39
CA LEU A 17 -37.91 20.28 24.21
C LEU A 17 -39.19 20.00 23.43
N ILE A 18 -40.28 20.74 23.70
CA ILE A 18 -41.53 20.62 22.93
C ILE A 18 -41.30 21.03 21.47
N GLY A 19 -40.57 22.12 21.23
CA GLY A 19 -40.21 22.58 19.89
C GLY A 19 -39.36 21.55 19.14
N ALA A 20 -38.31 21.01 19.78
CA ALA A 20 -37.48 19.95 19.21
C ALA A 20 -38.31 18.68 18.91
N GLY A 21 -39.20 18.29 19.83
CA GLY A 21 -40.13 17.17 19.64
C GLY A 21 -41.06 17.41 18.45
N ALA A 22 -41.61 18.61 18.28
CA ALA A 22 -42.45 18.94 17.13
C ALA A 22 -41.67 18.85 15.80
N VAL A 23 -40.39 19.25 15.78
CA VAL A 23 -39.55 19.13 14.58
C VAL A 23 -39.26 17.67 14.23
N VAL A 24 -38.88 16.86 15.23
CA VAL A 24 -38.50 15.46 15.05
C VAL A 24 -39.71 14.58 14.73
N PHE A 25 -40.77 14.66 15.53
CA PHE A 25 -41.95 13.79 15.40
C PHE A 25 -43.01 14.34 14.45
N GLY A 26 -43.04 15.65 14.23
CA GLY A 26 -43.99 16.29 13.31
C GLY A 26 -43.51 16.38 11.87
N GLY A 27 -42.29 15.93 11.57
CA GLY A 27 -41.72 15.98 10.21
C GLY A 27 -41.54 17.40 9.66
N LEU A 28 -41.39 18.39 10.55
CA LEU A 28 -41.30 19.80 10.16
C LEU A 28 -39.96 20.13 9.47
N TYR A 29 -38.93 19.29 9.67
CA TYR A 29 -37.66 19.42 8.97
C TYR A 29 -37.68 18.66 7.64
N ASN A 30 -37.48 19.38 6.54
CA ASN A 30 -37.45 18.77 5.21
C ASN A 30 -36.11 18.07 4.98
N VAL A 31 -36.12 16.74 4.93
CA VAL A 31 -34.93 15.90 4.72
C VAL A 31 -34.59 15.69 3.23
N SER A 32 -35.33 16.30 2.30
CA SER A 32 -35.05 16.16 0.87
C SER A 32 -33.72 16.81 0.50
N ALA A 33 -32.81 16.04 -0.12
CA ALA A 33 -31.58 16.56 -0.72
C ALA A 33 -31.81 17.54 -1.88
N ARG A 34 -33.07 17.80 -2.29
CA ARG A 34 -33.39 18.83 -3.29
C ARG A 34 -33.57 20.22 -2.69
N LYS A 35 -33.66 20.34 -1.37
CA LYS A 35 -33.80 21.61 -0.67
C LYS A 35 -32.63 21.80 0.29
N GLY A 36 -32.07 23.00 0.29
CA GLY A 36 -31.03 23.37 1.26
C GLY A 36 -31.57 23.42 2.70
N HIS A 37 -30.64 23.50 3.65
CA HIS A 37 -30.99 23.66 5.06
C HIS A 37 -31.77 24.95 5.34
N PHE A 38 -32.41 25.02 6.51
CA PHE A 38 -33.00 26.27 6.99
C PHE A 38 -31.95 27.40 7.07
N PRO A 39 -32.36 28.67 6.97
CA PRO A 39 -31.45 29.80 7.10
C PRO A 39 -30.59 29.70 8.37
N GLY A 40 -29.28 29.92 8.21
CA GLY A 40 -28.29 29.85 9.30
C GLY A 40 -27.76 28.45 9.61
N VAL A 41 -28.50 27.37 9.31
CA VAL A 41 -28.04 25.99 9.61
C VAL A 41 -26.76 25.66 8.84
N SER A 42 -26.68 25.99 7.55
CA SER A 42 -25.46 25.77 6.76
C SER A 42 -24.25 26.50 7.35
N TRP A 43 -24.46 27.72 7.86
CA TRP A 43 -23.40 28.48 8.52
C TRP A 43 -22.95 27.81 9.83
N VAL A 44 -23.90 27.36 10.67
CA VAL A 44 -23.59 26.62 11.90
C VAL A 44 -22.79 25.35 11.59
N LEU A 45 -23.25 24.56 10.62
CA LEU A 45 -22.61 23.31 10.24
C LEU A 45 -21.19 23.55 9.70
N HIS A 46 -21.03 24.46 8.74
CA HIS A 46 -19.72 24.75 8.15
C HIS A 46 -18.74 25.38 9.15
N THR A 47 -19.21 26.29 9.99
CA THR A 47 -18.38 26.90 11.05
C THR A 47 -17.96 25.87 12.09
N THR A 48 -18.88 24.98 12.49
CA THR A 48 -18.57 23.88 13.41
C THR A 48 -17.56 22.93 12.79
N PHE A 49 -17.69 22.63 11.50
CA PHE A 49 -16.73 21.81 10.76
C PHE A 49 -15.33 22.44 10.78
N ARG A 50 -15.16 23.69 10.31
CA ARG A 50 -13.84 24.36 10.31
C ARG A 50 -13.21 24.41 11.70
N ASN A 51 -13.96 24.81 12.72
CA ASN A 51 -13.45 24.84 14.09
C ASN A 51 -13.12 23.45 14.64
N SER A 52 -13.86 22.42 14.23
CA SER A 52 -13.61 21.04 14.65
C SER A 52 -12.35 20.48 14.04
N VAL A 53 -12.10 20.76 12.75
CA VAL A 53 -10.89 20.37 12.03
C VAL A 53 -9.68 21.06 12.67
N ALA A 54 -9.69 22.38 12.76
CA ALA A 54 -8.60 23.17 13.37
C ALA A 54 -8.28 22.75 14.83
N LEU A 55 -9.28 22.30 15.60
CA LEU A 55 -9.07 21.83 16.97
C LEU A 55 -8.47 20.42 17.05
N ARG A 56 -8.67 19.58 16.03
CA ARG A 56 -8.35 18.14 16.08
C ARG A 56 -7.26 17.71 15.11
N ALA A 57 -6.87 18.58 14.19
CA ALA A 57 -5.72 18.36 13.32
C ALA A 57 -4.46 18.05 14.16
N PRO A 58 -3.58 17.17 13.67
CA PRO A 58 -2.33 16.85 14.34
C PRO A 58 -1.43 18.09 14.47
N SER A 59 -0.36 17.97 15.27
CA SER A 59 0.65 19.03 15.35
C SER A 59 1.42 19.11 14.03
N PRO A 60 1.86 20.31 13.59
CA PRO A 60 2.77 20.42 12.44
C PRO A 60 4.10 19.67 12.63
N GLU A 61 4.47 19.38 13.88
CA GLU A 61 5.65 18.56 14.20
C GLU A 61 5.47 17.08 13.83
N ASP A 62 4.22 16.61 13.68
CA ASP A 62 3.87 15.24 13.30
C ASP A 62 3.80 15.06 11.76
N THR A 63 3.91 16.15 11.00
CA THR A 63 3.84 16.15 9.53
C THR A 63 5.14 15.62 8.95
N PRO A 64 5.12 14.52 8.17
CA PRO A 64 6.30 14.00 7.50
C PRO A 64 6.74 14.93 6.37
N ASP A 65 7.90 14.65 5.78
CA ASP A 65 8.31 15.35 4.56
C ASP A 65 7.38 15.00 3.39
N LEU A 66 6.61 15.99 2.95
CA LEU A 66 5.64 15.87 1.85
C LEU A 66 6.25 16.17 0.48
N SER A 67 7.55 16.47 0.41
CA SER A 67 8.24 16.79 -0.85
C SER A 67 8.72 15.56 -1.61
N ASP A 68 8.66 14.37 -1.02
CA ASP A 68 9.06 13.11 -1.66
C ASP A 68 8.22 12.82 -2.93
N PRO A 69 8.85 12.80 -4.12
CA PRO A 69 8.14 12.52 -5.37
C PRO A 69 7.41 11.17 -5.39
N ALA A 70 7.95 10.13 -4.73
CA ALA A 70 7.32 8.82 -4.68
C ALA A 70 6.06 8.85 -3.81
N LEU A 71 6.08 9.58 -2.70
CA LEU A 71 4.92 9.77 -1.82
C LEU A 71 3.81 10.55 -2.53
N ILE A 72 4.19 11.62 -3.26
CA ILE A 72 3.27 12.41 -4.10
C ILE A 72 2.64 11.53 -5.18
N ALA A 73 3.42 10.67 -5.84
CA ALA A 73 2.92 9.81 -6.89
C ALA A 73 1.97 8.73 -6.35
N LEU A 74 2.26 8.14 -5.19
CA LEU A 74 1.35 7.23 -4.50
C LEU A 74 0.01 7.91 -4.16
N GLY A 75 0.08 9.16 -3.69
CA GLY A 75 -1.08 10.00 -3.46
C GLY A 75 -1.91 10.24 -4.72
N ALA A 76 -1.26 10.52 -5.85
CA ALA A 76 -1.92 10.69 -7.14
C ALA A 76 -2.66 9.41 -7.57
N GLY A 77 -2.01 8.25 -7.43
CA GLY A 77 -2.61 6.94 -7.74
C GLY A 77 -3.85 6.65 -6.91
N HIS A 78 -3.76 6.82 -5.58
CA HIS A 78 -4.93 6.63 -4.71
C HIS A 78 -6.04 7.65 -4.99
N TYR A 79 -5.68 8.92 -5.22
CA TYR A 79 -6.66 9.96 -5.53
C TYR A 79 -7.45 9.64 -6.82
N ALA A 80 -6.74 9.20 -7.87
CA ALA A 80 -7.35 8.87 -9.16
C ALA A 80 -8.45 7.80 -9.03
N THR A 81 -8.28 6.85 -8.11
CA THR A 81 -9.15 5.68 -8.00
C THR A 81 -10.20 5.83 -6.90
N ALA A 82 -9.88 6.51 -5.80
CA ALA A 82 -10.73 6.62 -4.62
C ALA A 82 -11.50 7.95 -4.55
N CYS A 83 -10.92 9.04 -5.04
CA CYS A 83 -11.40 10.40 -4.76
C CYS A 83 -11.93 11.12 -6.01
N ALA A 84 -11.32 10.90 -7.16
CA ALA A 84 -11.60 11.62 -8.40
C ALA A 84 -13.05 11.44 -8.88
N THR A 85 -13.69 10.31 -8.58
CA THR A 85 -15.12 10.09 -8.91
C THR A 85 -16.02 11.17 -8.34
N CYS A 86 -15.72 11.67 -7.12
CA CYS A 86 -16.51 12.72 -6.45
C CYS A 86 -15.96 14.12 -6.72
N HIS A 87 -14.63 14.28 -6.63
CA HIS A 87 -13.95 15.58 -6.65
C HIS A 87 -13.46 16.03 -8.05
N ALA A 88 -13.49 15.12 -9.03
CA ALA A 88 -12.92 15.26 -10.37
C ALA A 88 -11.39 15.47 -10.39
N ALA A 89 -10.77 15.20 -11.53
CA ALA A 89 -9.36 15.54 -11.74
C ALA A 89 -9.17 17.07 -11.80
N PRO A 90 -7.98 17.60 -11.48
CA PRO A 90 -7.68 19.02 -11.62
C PRO A 90 -8.04 19.55 -13.02
N GLY A 91 -8.75 20.68 -13.07
CA GLY A 91 -9.20 21.31 -14.33
C GLY A 91 -10.38 20.62 -15.03
N THR A 92 -10.89 19.51 -14.50
CA THR A 92 -12.03 18.78 -15.09
C THR A 92 -13.35 19.06 -14.36
N ALA A 93 -14.46 18.95 -15.07
CA ALA A 93 -15.78 19.16 -14.50
C ALA A 93 -16.33 17.87 -13.86
N ARG A 94 -16.88 18.00 -12.65
CA ARG A 94 -17.67 16.93 -12.00
C ARG A 94 -18.90 16.55 -12.83
N THR A 95 -19.24 15.27 -12.83
CA THR A 95 -20.44 14.74 -13.52
C THR A 95 -21.73 15.40 -13.00
N ALA A 96 -22.80 15.36 -13.80
CA ALA A 96 -24.09 15.90 -13.38
C ALA A 96 -24.62 15.25 -12.09
N THR A 97 -24.37 13.95 -11.91
CA THR A 97 -24.74 13.18 -10.72
C THR A 97 -24.01 13.69 -9.48
N MET A 98 -22.69 13.87 -9.55
CA MET A 98 -21.91 14.35 -8.41
C MET A 98 -22.22 15.80 -8.06
N ARG A 99 -22.53 16.63 -9.07
CA ARG A 99 -23.00 18.01 -8.85
C ARG A 99 -24.39 18.09 -8.18
N ALA A 100 -25.16 17.00 -8.15
CA ALA A 100 -26.47 16.94 -7.52
C ALA A 100 -26.43 16.47 -6.04
N MET A 101 -25.27 16.08 -5.52
CA MET A 101 -25.09 15.73 -4.11
C MET A 101 -25.28 16.95 -3.20
N VAL A 102 -25.70 16.72 -1.95
CA VAL A 102 -25.84 17.77 -0.94
C VAL A 102 -25.15 17.34 0.36
N PRO A 103 -24.08 18.03 0.79
CA PRO A 103 -23.42 19.12 0.08
C PRO A 103 -22.76 18.65 -1.23
N VAL A 104 -22.57 19.58 -2.16
CA VAL A 104 -21.89 19.28 -3.43
C VAL A 104 -20.38 19.11 -3.15
N PRO A 105 -19.75 17.98 -3.52
CA PRO A 105 -18.31 17.79 -3.33
C PRO A 105 -17.52 18.83 -4.14
N PRO A 106 -16.72 19.73 -3.55
CA PRO A 106 -15.99 20.77 -4.28
C PRO A 106 -14.98 20.18 -5.27
N PRO A 107 -14.63 20.90 -6.36
CA PRO A 107 -13.52 20.48 -7.21
C PRO A 107 -12.22 20.48 -6.39
N ILE A 108 -11.33 19.53 -6.65
CA ILE A 108 -10.22 19.26 -5.72
C ILE A 108 -9.27 20.43 -5.48
N ALA A 109 -8.96 21.22 -6.52
CA ALA A 109 -8.10 22.39 -6.38
C ALA A 109 -8.70 23.45 -5.43
N GLU A 110 -10.01 23.65 -5.46
CA GLU A 110 -10.70 24.55 -4.51
C GLU A 110 -10.73 23.91 -3.11
N ALA A 111 -11.02 22.60 -3.06
CA ALA A 111 -11.14 21.85 -1.81
C ALA A 111 -9.85 21.86 -0.98
N ALA A 112 -8.69 21.81 -1.63
CA ALA A 112 -7.38 21.73 -0.97
C ALA A 112 -6.80 23.10 -0.59
N SER A 113 -7.10 24.16 -1.37
CA SER A 113 -6.44 25.47 -1.25
C SER A 113 -6.64 26.23 0.07
N ASP A 114 -7.67 25.88 0.84
CA ASP A 114 -8.10 26.63 2.04
C ASP A 114 -7.66 26.00 3.37
N TRP A 115 -6.81 24.98 3.32
CA TRP A 115 -6.44 24.15 4.47
C TRP A 115 -4.93 23.91 4.53
N SER A 116 -4.42 23.80 5.76
CA SER A 116 -3.06 23.30 6.00
C SER A 116 -2.97 21.78 5.79
N ALA A 117 -1.76 21.26 5.63
CA ALA A 117 -1.51 19.83 5.46
C ALA A 117 -2.09 18.97 6.61
N GLU A 118 -1.99 19.46 7.85
CA GLU A 118 -2.51 18.77 9.04
C GLU A 118 -4.05 18.73 9.03
N GLU A 119 -4.68 19.83 8.62
CA GLU A 119 -6.13 19.90 8.49
C GLU A 119 -6.63 19.01 7.35
N LEU A 120 -5.92 18.97 6.22
CA LEU A 120 -6.20 18.05 5.11
C LEU A 120 -6.08 16.60 5.56
N TRP A 121 -5.01 16.25 6.29
CA TRP A 121 -4.85 14.93 6.87
C TRP A 121 -6.05 14.56 7.74
N TRP A 122 -6.48 15.46 8.63
CA TRP A 122 -7.61 15.19 9.51
C TRP A 122 -8.91 14.98 8.73
N ILE A 123 -9.16 15.81 7.72
CA ILE A 123 -10.34 15.72 6.86
C ILE A 123 -10.34 14.42 6.06
N VAL A 124 -9.23 14.03 5.46
CA VAL A 124 -9.11 12.80 4.66
C VAL A 124 -9.22 11.56 5.55
N PHE A 125 -8.57 11.57 6.72
CA PHE A 125 -8.61 10.44 7.65
C PHE A 125 -10.00 10.23 8.24
N ASN A 126 -10.66 11.30 8.70
CA ASN A 126 -11.93 11.19 9.43
C ASN A 126 -13.18 11.31 8.55
N GLY A 127 -13.04 11.85 7.35
CA GLY A 127 -14.15 12.24 6.50
C GLY A 127 -14.96 13.40 7.09
N VAL A 128 -16.12 13.65 6.50
CA VAL A 128 -17.01 14.75 6.94
C VAL A 128 -18.38 14.22 7.28
N LYS A 129 -18.67 14.17 8.58
CA LYS A 129 -19.97 13.72 9.10
C LYS A 129 -21.12 14.55 8.51
N MET A 130 -22.24 13.88 8.21
CA MET A 130 -23.42 14.47 7.54
C MET A 130 -23.14 14.97 6.11
N SER A 131 -22.14 14.39 5.44
CA SER A 131 -21.87 14.60 4.03
C SER A 131 -21.69 13.26 3.31
N GLY A 132 -21.42 13.30 2.00
CA GLY A 132 -21.01 12.11 1.24
C GLY A 132 -19.52 11.78 1.31
N MET A 133 -18.70 12.57 2.03
CA MET A 133 -17.26 12.34 2.17
C MET A 133 -17.00 11.27 3.24
N PRO A 134 -16.54 10.06 2.86
CA PRO A 134 -16.26 8.99 3.81
C PRO A 134 -14.99 9.30 4.61
N GLY A 135 -14.84 8.62 5.74
CA GLY A 135 -13.54 8.52 6.41
C GLY A 135 -12.66 7.48 5.73
N TRP A 136 -11.39 7.49 6.08
CA TRP A 136 -10.42 6.53 5.59
C TRP A 136 -10.83 5.09 5.98
N PRO A 137 -10.72 4.11 5.06
CA PRO A 137 -11.29 2.78 5.31
C PRO A 137 -10.54 1.94 6.35
N ALA A 138 -9.30 2.32 6.68
CA ALA A 138 -8.48 1.65 7.70
C ALA A 138 -8.12 2.60 8.85
N ASP A 139 -7.88 2.04 10.05
CA ASP A 139 -7.34 2.80 11.19
C ASP A 139 -5.81 2.98 11.08
N ARG A 140 -5.39 3.53 9.94
CA ARG A 140 -3.99 3.76 9.55
C ARG A 140 -3.84 5.14 8.95
N GLY A 141 -3.35 6.05 9.78
CA GLY A 141 -3.15 7.45 9.40
C GLY A 141 -1.85 7.72 8.64
N ASP A 142 -0.89 6.80 8.65
CA ASP A 142 0.41 6.93 8.01
C ASP A 142 0.30 7.09 6.49
N GLU A 143 -0.58 6.31 5.85
CA GLU A 143 -0.78 6.30 4.40
C GLU A 143 -1.62 7.49 3.88
N VAL A 144 -2.35 8.19 4.76
CA VAL A 144 -3.13 9.39 4.40
C VAL A 144 -2.21 10.52 3.90
N TRP A 145 -0.99 10.58 4.43
CA TRP A 145 0.00 11.57 4.02
C TRP A 145 0.38 11.48 2.54
N ALA A 146 0.21 10.34 1.88
CA ALA A 146 0.41 10.24 0.43
C ALA A 146 -0.56 11.17 -0.33
N VAL A 147 -1.85 11.12 0.00
CA VAL A 147 -2.87 11.98 -0.61
C VAL A 147 -2.63 13.44 -0.25
N VAL A 148 -2.25 13.73 0.99
CA VAL A 148 -1.92 15.10 1.42
C VAL A 148 -0.71 15.65 0.67
N ALA A 149 0.36 14.86 0.49
CA ALA A 149 1.53 15.26 -0.28
C ALA A 149 1.15 15.62 -1.73
N TRP A 150 0.27 14.84 -2.35
CA TRP A 150 -0.25 15.18 -3.68
C TRP A 150 -1.11 16.46 -3.69
N LEU A 151 -1.94 16.67 -2.68
CA LEU A 151 -2.75 17.90 -2.55
C LEU A 151 -1.89 19.15 -2.35
N GLU A 152 -0.84 19.07 -1.54
CA GLU A 152 0.13 20.16 -1.37
C GLU A 152 0.90 20.41 -2.66
N ALA A 153 1.35 19.36 -3.35
CA ALA A 153 1.97 19.50 -4.66
C ALA A 153 1.02 20.15 -5.68
N LEU A 154 -0.29 19.90 -5.58
CA LEU A 154 -1.30 20.52 -6.44
C LEU A 154 -1.43 22.02 -6.14
N ASN A 155 -1.45 22.40 -4.86
CA ASN A 155 -1.48 23.81 -4.43
C ASN A 155 -0.23 24.60 -4.88
N GLU A 156 0.89 23.91 -5.07
CA GLU A 156 2.16 24.48 -5.52
C GLU A 156 2.40 24.39 -7.03
N ASP A 157 1.41 23.94 -7.81
CA ASP A 157 1.54 23.69 -9.27
C ASP A 157 2.68 22.70 -9.61
N ARG A 158 3.00 21.77 -8.70
CA ARG A 158 4.02 20.71 -8.84
C ARG A 158 3.45 19.30 -8.95
N ALA A 159 2.15 19.13 -8.77
CA ALA A 159 1.53 17.80 -8.80
C ALA A 159 1.73 17.12 -10.16
N PRO A 160 2.09 15.83 -10.19
CA PRO A 160 2.07 15.05 -11.41
C PRO A 160 0.63 14.94 -11.95
N ALA A 161 0.53 14.67 -13.25
CA ALA A 161 -0.75 14.24 -13.82
C ALA A 161 -1.25 13.00 -13.08
N LEU A 162 -2.56 12.90 -12.91
CA LEU A 162 -3.15 11.68 -12.37
C LEU A 162 -2.87 10.53 -13.36
N PRO A 163 -2.46 9.35 -12.87
CA PRO A 163 -2.45 8.18 -13.71
C PRO A 163 -3.88 7.94 -14.23
N ASP A 164 -3.99 7.42 -15.45
CA ASP A 164 -5.26 6.89 -15.94
C ASP A 164 -5.35 5.44 -15.42
N PRO A 165 -6.11 5.16 -14.35
CA PRO A 165 -6.26 3.79 -13.93
C PRO A 165 -7.06 3.08 -15.02
N ALA A 166 -6.45 2.11 -15.70
CA ALA A 166 -7.18 1.11 -16.47
C ALA A 166 -8.02 0.29 -15.48
N LEU A 167 -9.14 0.85 -15.03
CA LEU A 167 -10.06 0.15 -14.15
C LEU A 167 -10.66 -1.01 -14.95
N PRO A 168 -10.78 -2.21 -14.36
CA PRO A 168 -11.41 -3.34 -15.03
C PRO A 168 -12.80 -2.94 -15.58
N ASP A 169 -13.12 -3.40 -16.79
CA ASP A 169 -14.45 -3.18 -17.38
C ASP A 169 -15.54 -3.52 -16.34
N PRO A 170 -16.52 -2.65 -16.06
CA PRO A 170 -17.64 -2.98 -15.17
C PRO A 170 -18.34 -4.30 -15.51
N ALA A 171 -18.29 -4.76 -16.77
CA ALA A 171 -18.75 -6.09 -17.16
C ALA A 171 -17.94 -7.22 -16.48
N ALA A 172 -16.61 -7.07 -16.37
CA ALA A 172 -15.72 -7.99 -15.68
C ALA A 172 -16.00 -8.06 -14.16
N LEU A 173 -16.44 -6.97 -13.53
CA LEU A 173 -16.86 -6.97 -12.11
C LEU A 173 -18.11 -7.81 -11.83
N THR A 174 -18.87 -8.16 -12.87
CA THR A 174 -20.11 -8.95 -12.78
C THR A 174 -20.02 -10.30 -13.47
N ALA A 175 -18.89 -10.61 -14.09
CA ALA A 175 -18.66 -11.89 -14.75
C ALA A 175 -18.70 -13.02 -13.69
N GLN A 176 -19.49 -14.05 -13.95
CA GLN A 176 -19.42 -15.28 -13.17
C GLN A 176 -18.17 -16.05 -13.59
N ALA A 177 -17.38 -16.50 -12.62
CA ALA A 177 -16.19 -17.31 -12.86
C ALA A 177 -16.49 -18.48 -13.82
N GLY A 178 -15.61 -18.71 -14.80
CA GLY A 178 -15.70 -19.85 -15.73
C GLY A 178 -15.77 -19.49 -17.22
N ASP A 179 -15.52 -18.24 -17.61
CA ASP A 179 -15.22 -17.85 -18.99
C ASP A 179 -13.76 -17.39 -19.05
N GLU A 180 -12.87 -18.30 -19.42
CA GLU A 180 -11.41 -18.13 -19.38
C GLU A 180 -10.93 -16.87 -20.13
N ALA A 181 -11.56 -16.52 -21.26
CA ALA A 181 -11.15 -15.34 -22.04
C ALA A 181 -11.61 -14.02 -21.41
N ALA A 182 -12.75 -14.01 -20.73
CA ALA A 182 -13.22 -12.85 -19.97
C ALA A 182 -12.44 -12.70 -18.66
N ASP A 183 -12.08 -13.81 -18.03
CA ASP A 183 -11.25 -13.87 -16.83
C ASP A 183 -9.81 -13.37 -17.12
N GLU A 184 -9.22 -13.75 -18.26
CA GLU A 184 -7.87 -13.31 -18.69
C GLU A 184 -7.84 -11.81 -19.07
N ALA A 185 -8.83 -11.29 -19.79
CA ALA A 185 -8.91 -9.86 -20.10
C ALA A 185 -9.12 -9.00 -18.85
N ALA A 186 -9.93 -9.49 -17.90
CA ALA A 186 -10.13 -8.83 -16.61
C ALA A 186 -8.86 -8.82 -15.75
N ALA A 187 -8.05 -9.88 -15.82
CA ALA A 187 -6.75 -9.94 -15.17
C ALA A 187 -5.76 -8.95 -15.76
N GLY A 188 -5.71 -8.79 -17.10
CA GLY A 188 -4.83 -7.82 -17.77
C GLY A 188 -5.05 -6.37 -17.32
N ASP A 189 -6.29 -5.90 -17.28
CA ASP A 189 -6.61 -4.54 -16.79
C ASP A 189 -6.26 -4.39 -15.29
N ALA A 190 -6.49 -5.45 -14.50
CA ALA A 190 -6.17 -5.46 -13.08
C ALA A 190 -4.65 -5.45 -12.80
N ILE A 191 -3.84 -6.07 -13.66
CA ILE A 191 -2.37 -6.01 -13.59
C ILE A 191 -1.92 -4.57 -13.82
N ALA A 192 -2.34 -3.95 -14.93
CA ALA A 192 -1.99 -2.57 -15.26
C ALA A 192 -2.41 -1.59 -14.15
N TYR A 193 -3.56 -1.84 -13.52
CA TYR A 193 -4.01 -1.11 -12.34
C TYR A 193 -3.04 -1.22 -11.15
N CYS A 194 -2.60 -2.44 -10.81
CA CYS A 194 -1.66 -2.68 -9.72
C CYS A 194 -0.28 -2.06 -9.99
N GLU A 195 0.21 -2.15 -11.23
CA GLU A 195 1.48 -1.56 -11.68
C GLU A 195 1.53 -0.03 -11.51
N THR A 196 0.37 0.65 -11.52
CA THR A 196 0.32 2.11 -11.27
C THR A 196 0.94 2.50 -9.94
N CYS A 197 0.90 1.61 -8.95
CA CYS A 197 1.50 1.80 -7.63
C CYS A 197 2.74 0.93 -7.42
N HIS A 198 2.66 -0.35 -7.80
CA HIS A 198 3.70 -1.33 -7.48
C HIS A 198 4.86 -1.39 -8.48
N GLY A 199 4.80 -0.62 -9.59
CA GLY A 199 5.89 -0.49 -10.55
C GLY A 199 6.82 0.70 -10.23
N PRO A 200 6.84 1.76 -11.06
CA PRO A 200 7.87 2.82 -11.01
C PRO A 200 7.81 3.73 -9.77
N ILE A 201 6.82 3.58 -8.89
CA ILE A 201 6.61 4.40 -7.70
C ILE A 201 6.75 3.60 -6.39
N ALA A 202 7.40 2.44 -6.44
CA ALA A 202 7.45 1.40 -5.40
C ALA A 202 8.17 1.75 -4.08
N ARG A 203 8.58 3.00 -3.84
CA ARG A 203 9.31 3.35 -2.60
C ARG A 203 8.46 3.24 -1.34
N HIS A 204 7.16 3.54 -1.43
CA HIS A 204 6.24 3.55 -0.29
C HIS A 204 5.24 2.38 -0.29
N VAL A 205 5.39 1.45 -1.23
CA VAL A 205 4.55 0.25 -1.38
C VAL A 205 5.45 -0.98 -1.55
N PRO A 206 4.98 -2.21 -1.28
CA PRO A 206 5.87 -3.36 -1.43
C PRO A 206 6.17 -3.65 -2.90
N THR A 207 7.41 -4.01 -3.20
CA THR A 207 7.79 -4.80 -4.38
C THR A 207 7.13 -6.17 -4.28
N LEU A 208 6.27 -6.50 -5.24
CA LEU A 208 5.41 -7.69 -5.18
C LEU A 208 6.15 -8.98 -5.56
N GLY A 209 7.00 -8.95 -6.60
CA GLY A 209 7.79 -10.12 -7.03
C GLY A 209 8.78 -10.70 -6.03
N LEU A 210 8.94 -10.06 -4.86
CA LEU A 210 9.71 -10.65 -3.77
C LEU A 210 8.94 -11.77 -3.05
N GLN A 211 7.61 -11.78 -3.16
CA GLN A 211 6.74 -12.62 -2.37
C GLN A 211 6.26 -13.82 -3.17
N SER A 212 5.96 -14.92 -2.47
CA SER A 212 5.31 -16.07 -3.08
C SER A 212 3.86 -15.78 -3.47
N GLU A 213 3.37 -16.47 -4.49
CA GLU A 213 1.97 -16.45 -4.92
C GLU A 213 1.01 -16.65 -3.73
N ALA A 214 1.29 -17.65 -2.88
CA ALA A 214 0.47 -17.94 -1.70
C ALA A 214 0.41 -16.77 -0.70
N TYR A 215 1.51 -16.03 -0.52
CA TYR A 215 1.53 -14.85 0.33
C TYR A 215 0.73 -13.71 -0.29
N LEU A 216 0.92 -13.43 -1.59
CA LEU A 216 0.23 -12.37 -2.31
C LEU A 216 -1.28 -12.61 -2.34
N LEU A 217 -1.73 -13.82 -2.68
CA LEU A 217 -3.14 -14.20 -2.69
C LEU A 217 -3.77 -14.01 -1.30
N LYS A 218 -3.06 -14.44 -0.25
CA LYS A 218 -3.52 -14.23 1.12
C LYS A 218 -3.60 -12.75 1.47
N ALA A 219 -2.59 -11.96 1.12
CA ALA A 219 -2.57 -10.52 1.41
C ALA A 219 -3.73 -9.79 0.72
N LEU A 220 -3.97 -10.08 -0.57
CA LEU A 220 -5.09 -9.52 -1.34
C LEU A 220 -6.44 -9.88 -0.71
N THR A 221 -6.61 -11.14 -0.32
CA THR A 221 -7.82 -11.62 0.37
C THR A 221 -8.04 -10.90 1.70
N ASP A 222 -6.97 -10.76 2.51
CA ASP A 222 -7.07 -10.09 3.81
C ASP A 222 -7.36 -8.58 3.67
N TYR A 223 -6.78 -7.91 2.67
CA TYR A 223 -7.10 -6.51 2.38
C TYR A 223 -8.56 -6.37 1.95
N ARG A 224 -9.08 -7.21 1.03
CA ARG A 224 -10.51 -7.16 0.65
C ARG A 224 -11.45 -7.39 1.82
N ALA A 225 -11.09 -8.31 2.72
CA ALA A 225 -11.86 -8.60 3.92
C ALA A 225 -11.75 -7.50 4.99
N GLY A 226 -10.84 -6.53 4.83
CA GLY A 226 -10.52 -5.52 5.83
C GLY A 226 -9.81 -6.07 7.07
N THR A 227 -9.36 -7.33 7.04
CA THR A 227 -8.59 -7.93 8.14
C THR A 227 -7.15 -7.46 8.15
N ARG A 228 -6.58 -7.10 7.00
CA ARG A 228 -5.29 -6.39 6.93
C ARG A 228 -5.52 -4.89 6.73
N ALA A 229 -5.00 -4.06 7.64
CA ALA A 229 -5.25 -2.62 7.61
C ALA A 229 -4.41 -1.93 6.53
N SER A 230 -5.07 -1.28 5.56
CA SER A 230 -4.54 -0.27 4.64
C SER A 230 -5.70 0.25 3.81
N GLY A 231 -6.02 1.53 3.91
CA GLY A 231 -7.04 2.17 3.10
C GLY A 231 -6.66 2.24 1.62
N ILE A 232 -5.36 2.39 1.31
CA ILE A 232 -4.89 2.32 -0.08
C ILE A 232 -5.15 0.93 -0.66
N MET A 233 -4.68 -0.12 0.02
CA MET A 233 -4.82 -1.49 -0.50
C MET A 233 -6.23 -2.05 -0.35
N GLN A 234 -7.02 -1.64 0.65
CA GLN A 234 -8.43 -2.02 0.74
C GLN A 234 -9.22 -1.45 -0.44
N GLN A 235 -8.98 -0.20 -0.82
CA GLN A 235 -9.57 0.37 -2.03
C GLN A 235 -9.09 -0.41 -3.27
N ALA A 236 -7.78 -0.57 -3.43
CA ALA A 236 -7.21 -1.23 -4.60
C ALA A 236 -7.72 -2.66 -4.77
N ALA A 237 -7.71 -3.44 -3.69
CA ALA A 237 -8.11 -4.83 -3.73
C ALA A 237 -9.61 -5.00 -3.93
N THR A 238 -10.47 -4.01 -3.61
CA THR A 238 -11.93 -4.07 -3.83
C THR A 238 -12.38 -3.51 -5.18
N VAL A 239 -11.51 -2.76 -5.86
CA VAL A 239 -11.73 -2.29 -7.23
C VAL A 239 -11.61 -3.42 -8.25
N VAL A 240 -10.71 -4.39 -8.02
CA VAL A 240 -10.50 -5.52 -8.95
C VAL A 240 -11.51 -6.66 -8.70
N PRO A 241 -11.85 -7.46 -9.74
CA PRO A 241 -12.69 -8.66 -9.58
C PRO A 241 -12.07 -9.69 -8.62
N GLU A 242 -12.90 -10.39 -7.84
CA GLU A 242 -12.41 -11.38 -6.86
C GLU A 242 -11.82 -12.64 -7.52
N ASN A 243 -12.37 -13.03 -8.66
CA ASN A 243 -11.89 -14.13 -9.48
C ASN A 243 -10.50 -13.85 -10.09
N ALA A 244 -10.07 -12.59 -10.19
CA ALA A 244 -8.76 -12.23 -10.73
C ALA A 244 -7.63 -12.36 -9.70
N LEU A 245 -7.91 -12.52 -8.40
CA LEU A 245 -6.88 -12.51 -7.36
C LEU A 245 -5.83 -13.64 -7.48
N PRO A 246 -6.19 -14.89 -7.83
CA PRO A 246 -5.19 -15.94 -8.04
C PRO A 246 -4.24 -15.60 -9.18
N GLU A 247 -4.77 -15.13 -10.32
CA GLU A 247 -3.95 -14.76 -11.49
C GLU A 247 -3.03 -13.57 -11.18
N LEU A 248 -3.54 -12.55 -10.48
CA LEU A 248 -2.72 -11.43 -10.00
C LEU A 248 -1.58 -11.91 -9.09
N ALA A 249 -1.88 -12.81 -8.16
CA ALA A 249 -0.87 -13.35 -7.25
C ALA A 249 0.19 -14.18 -7.98
N ALA A 250 -0.21 -14.97 -8.97
CA ALA A 250 0.70 -15.77 -9.78
C ALA A 250 1.59 -14.87 -10.65
N HIS A 251 0.99 -13.92 -11.36
CA HIS A 251 1.70 -12.97 -12.21
C HIS A 251 2.78 -12.21 -11.45
N PHE A 252 2.42 -11.57 -10.34
CA PHE A 252 3.38 -10.77 -9.59
C PHE A 252 4.45 -11.63 -8.91
N ALA A 253 4.18 -12.88 -8.54
CA ALA A 253 5.17 -13.77 -7.93
C ALA A 253 6.28 -14.22 -8.91
N ASP A 254 6.01 -14.16 -10.22
CA ASP A 254 6.90 -14.58 -11.31
C ASP A 254 7.70 -13.39 -11.91
N GLU A 255 7.60 -12.20 -11.32
CA GLU A 255 8.32 -11.03 -11.84
C GLU A 255 9.83 -11.13 -11.63
N ASP A 256 10.59 -10.92 -12.70
CA ASP A 256 12.02 -10.68 -12.64
C ASP A 256 12.32 -9.35 -11.95
N LEU A 257 13.03 -9.42 -10.82
CA LEU A 257 13.34 -8.24 -10.03
C LEU A 257 14.74 -7.70 -10.33
N PRO A 258 14.88 -6.38 -10.57
CA PRO A 258 16.19 -5.77 -10.63
C PRO A 258 16.87 -5.80 -9.26
N ALA A 259 18.20 -5.73 -9.26
CA ALA A 259 18.95 -5.54 -8.03
C ALA A 259 18.56 -4.19 -7.38
N PRO A 260 18.42 -4.13 -6.04
CA PRO A 260 18.08 -2.89 -5.34
C PRO A 260 19.15 -1.81 -5.56
N ASP A 261 18.77 -0.53 -5.63
CA ASP A 261 19.70 0.57 -5.86
C ASP A 261 20.46 0.91 -4.56
N PRO A 262 21.81 0.81 -4.53
CA PRO A 262 22.60 1.19 -3.37
C PRO A 262 22.34 2.60 -2.83
N ALA A 263 21.80 3.50 -3.66
CA ALA A 263 21.40 4.83 -3.26
C ALA A 263 20.43 4.86 -2.07
N ASP A 264 19.58 3.84 -1.93
CA ASP A 264 18.47 3.81 -0.97
C ASP A 264 18.92 3.65 0.49
N TRP A 265 20.14 3.17 0.73
CA TRP A 265 20.67 2.90 2.08
C TRP A 265 22.05 3.50 2.37
N GLN A 266 22.57 4.41 1.53
CA GLN A 266 23.93 4.98 1.71
C GLN A 266 24.17 5.68 3.05
N ASN A 267 23.11 6.15 3.72
CA ASN A 267 23.21 6.90 4.98
C ASN A 267 22.76 6.08 6.21
N ALA A 268 22.52 4.77 6.05
CA ALA A 268 22.04 3.93 7.13
C ALA A 268 23.16 3.16 7.83
N ASP A 269 22.91 2.79 9.08
CA ASP A 269 23.81 1.92 9.87
C ASP A 269 23.48 0.45 9.58
N LEU A 270 24.11 -0.11 8.54
CA LEU A 270 23.90 -1.50 8.14
C LEU A 270 24.46 -2.49 9.15
N GLU A 271 25.49 -2.12 9.92
CA GLU A 271 26.10 -2.98 10.93
C GLU A 271 25.13 -3.18 12.11
N LEU A 272 24.54 -2.08 12.59
CA LEU A 272 23.47 -2.14 13.59
C LEU A 272 22.25 -2.94 13.08
N GLY A 273 21.86 -2.72 11.82
CA GLY A 273 20.75 -3.44 11.20
C GLY A 273 20.98 -4.95 11.15
N GLU A 274 22.19 -5.38 10.77
CA GLU A 274 22.60 -6.78 10.75
C GLU A 274 22.61 -7.40 12.15
N GLU A 275 23.18 -6.68 13.14
CA GLU A 275 23.25 -7.12 14.53
C GLU A 275 21.86 -7.40 15.10
N LEU A 276 20.94 -6.45 14.97
CA LEU A 276 19.57 -6.57 15.46
C LEU A 276 18.81 -7.68 14.73
N ALA A 277 18.92 -7.73 13.40
CA ALA A 277 18.20 -8.72 12.62
C ALA A 277 18.62 -10.16 12.94
N ARG A 278 19.91 -10.39 13.22
CA ARG A 278 20.45 -11.74 13.47
C ARG A 278 20.39 -12.20 14.91
N ASN A 279 20.37 -11.28 15.87
CA ASN A 279 20.44 -11.65 17.28
C ASN A 279 19.10 -11.47 18.00
N GLY A 280 18.25 -10.53 17.57
CA GLY A 280 17.08 -10.13 18.35
C GLY A 280 17.50 -9.64 19.75
N ASP A 281 16.60 -9.79 20.72
CA ASP A 281 16.87 -9.55 22.14
C ASP A 281 16.26 -10.65 23.03
N ASP A 282 16.18 -10.42 24.35
CA ASP A 282 15.65 -11.41 25.30
C ASP A 282 14.14 -11.71 25.11
N ASP A 283 13.38 -10.79 24.52
CA ASP A 283 11.93 -10.86 24.33
C ASP A 283 11.54 -11.08 22.85
N VAL A 284 12.42 -10.74 21.91
CA VAL A 284 12.21 -10.79 20.46
C VAL A 284 13.22 -11.74 19.81
N PRO A 285 12.78 -12.84 19.16
CA PRO A 285 13.69 -13.70 18.42
C PRO A 285 14.31 -12.94 17.24
N ALA A 286 15.50 -13.36 16.81
CA ALA A 286 16.14 -12.85 15.61
C ALA A 286 15.16 -12.79 14.42
N CYS A 287 15.08 -11.63 13.75
CA CYS A 287 14.25 -11.44 12.56
C CYS A 287 14.57 -12.49 11.50
N THR A 288 15.86 -12.84 11.36
CA THR A 288 16.33 -13.82 10.38
C THR A 288 15.83 -15.24 10.65
N ALA A 289 15.38 -15.55 11.86
CA ALA A 289 14.82 -16.86 12.18
C ALA A 289 13.48 -17.13 11.46
N CYS A 290 12.77 -16.08 11.04
CA CYS A 290 11.49 -16.18 10.33
C CYS A 290 11.50 -15.56 8.93
N HIS A 291 12.32 -14.53 8.69
CA HIS A 291 12.29 -13.73 7.45
C HIS A 291 13.45 -14.00 6.48
N GLY A 292 14.37 -14.92 6.80
CA GLY A 292 15.60 -15.11 6.03
C GLY A 292 16.69 -14.10 6.42
N PRO A 293 17.90 -14.24 5.86
CA PRO A 293 18.07 -13.94 4.43
C PRO A 293 18.20 -15.16 3.51
N ASP A 294 18.41 -16.35 4.05
CA ASP A 294 18.42 -17.62 3.28
C ASP A 294 16.98 -18.13 2.98
N ALA A 295 15.98 -17.25 3.09
CA ALA A 295 14.61 -17.60 2.78
C ALA A 295 14.45 -17.66 1.26
N THR A 296 14.11 -18.83 0.73
CA THR A 296 13.78 -18.97 -0.69
C THR A 296 12.34 -18.51 -0.96
N ARG A 297 12.04 -18.12 -2.21
CA ARG A 297 10.67 -17.81 -2.68
C ARG A 297 9.73 -19.03 -2.75
N THR A 298 10.00 -20.11 -2.00
CA THR A 298 9.16 -21.32 -2.02
C THR A 298 7.80 -21.09 -1.37
N ALA A 299 6.81 -21.81 -1.89
CA ALA A 299 5.61 -22.20 -1.14
C ALA A 299 6.00 -23.17 0.02
N GLY A 300 6.74 -22.68 1.01
CA GLY A 300 7.34 -23.53 2.06
C GLY A 300 8.32 -22.86 3.01
N SER A 301 8.88 -21.68 2.68
CA SER A 301 9.69 -20.85 3.60
C SER A 301 8.95 -20.68 4.94
N PRO A 302 9.61 -20.89 6.11
CA PRO A 302 9.01 -21.46 7.32
C PRO A 302 7.56 -20.98 7.58
N ALA A 303 6.59 -21.73 7.05
CA ALA A 303 5.15 -21.54 7.25
C ALA A 303 4.52 -20.15 6.91
N GLY A 304 5.02 -19.40 5.91
CA GLY A 304 4.28 -18.25 5.35
C GLY A 304 4.59 -16.89 6.00
N PHE A 305 5.85 -16.64 6.33
CA PHE A 305 6.37 -15.30 6.59
C PHE A 305 6.78 -14.63 5.27
N PRO A 306 6.58 -13.29 5.13
CA PRO A 306 7.01 -12.57 3.95
C PRO A 306 8.53 -12.48 3.84
N VAL A 307 9.02 -12.42 2.60
CA VAL A 307 10.41 -12.09 2.27
C VAL A 307 10.65 -10.61 2.55
N LEU A 308 11.75 -10.28 3.23
CA LEU A 308 12.13 -8.88 3.50
C LEU A 308 13.35 -8.44 2.68
N THR A 309 14.18 -9.37 2.21
CA THR A 309 15.38 -9.05 1.44
C THR A 309 15.03 -8.38 0.11
N GLY A 310 15.76 -7.33 -0.25
CA GLY A 310 15.53 -6.55 -1.46
C GLY A 310 14.25 -5.71 -1.48
N GLN A 311 13.47 -5.70 -0.40
CA GLN A 311 12.29 -4.85 -0.27
C GLN A 311 12.71 -3.41 0.00
N ASP A 312 11.90 -2.44 -0.44
CA ASP A 312 12.23 -1.02 -0.26
C ASP A 312 12.36 -0.64 1.23
N ARG A 313 13.41 0.12 1.55
CA ARG A 313 13.72 0.57 2.93
C ARG A 313 12.59 1.40 3.54
N ASP A 314 12.00 2.33 2.79
CA ASP A 314 10.96 3.21 3.30
C ASP A 314 9.64 2.46 3.50
N TYR A 315 9.31 1.52 2.62
CA TYR A 315 8.21 0.60 2.86
C TYR A 315 8.44 -0.24 4.13
N LEU A 316 9.60 -0.88 4.28
CA LEU A 316 9.93 -1.68 5.48
C LEU A 316 9.87 -0.84 6.75
N ARG A 317 10.43 0.36 6.73
CA ARG A 317 10.43 1.33 7.83
C ARG A 317 9.00 1.72 8.20
N ALA A 318 8.16 2.06 7.22
CA ALA A 318 6.76 2.37 7.46
C ALA A 318 6.03 1.17 8.09
N GLN A 319 6.25 -0.05 7.56
CA GLN A 319 5.61 -1.25 8.08
C GLN A 319 6.02 -1.59 9.52
N LEU A 320 7.29 -1.44 9.88
CA LEU A 320 7.77 -1.65 11.26
C LEU A 320 7.18 -0.61 12.21
N LYS A 321 7.07 0.65 11.80
CA LYS A 321 6.39 1.69 12.60
C LYS A 321 4.92 1.37 12.83
N VAL A 322 4.21 0.92 11.80
CA VAL A 322 2.79 0.53 11.91
C VAL A 322 2.63 -0.72 12.81
N TRP A 323 3.58 -1.66 12.80
CA TRP A 323 3.61 -2.78 13.76
C TRP A 323 3.84 -2.32 15.19
N ARG A 324 4.85 -1.47 15.42
CA ARG A 324 5.18 -0.89 16.73
C ARG A 324 3.99 -0.14 17.33
N ASP A 325 3.25 0.59 16.50
CA ASP A 325 2.05 1.32 16.89
C ASP A 325 0.81 0.40 17.10
N GLY A 326 0.91 -0.89 16.76
CA GLY A 326 -0.20 -1.84 16.85
C GLY A 326 -1.30 -1.65 15.79
N LYS A 327 -1.02 -0.90 14.71
CA LYS A 327 -2.01 -0.47 13.71
C LYS A 327 -2.08 -1.36 12.45
N ARG A 328 -1.18 -2.35 12.30
CA ARG A 328 -1.16 -3.22 11.10
C ARG A 328 -2.20 -4.34 11.18
N GLY A 329 -2.21 -5.04 12.33
CA GLY A 329 -3.27 -5.96 12.75
C GLY A 329 -3.59 -7.16 11.84
N GLY A 330 -4.57 -7.94 12.31
CA GLY A 330 -5.46 -8.87 11.59
C GLY A 330 -4.90 -9.88 10.58
N THR A 331 -3.69 -10.39 10.85
CA THR A 331 -3.24 -11.69 10.33
C THR A 331 -3.07 -12.67 11.49
N GLY A 332 -3.11 -13.98 11.23
CA GLY A 332 -2.95 -15.02 12.27
C GLY A 332 -1.60 -15.01 13.00
N ARG A 333 -0.65 -14.17 12.58
CA ARG A 333 0.67 -13.97 13.19
C ARG A 333 0.97 -12.50 13.49
N ALA A 334 -0.04 -11.63 13.44
CA ALA A 334 0.11 -10.20 13.67
C ALA A 334 0.76 -9.91 15.04
N GLU A 335 0.35 -10.65 16.08
CA GLU A 335 0.87 -10.49 17.44
C GLU A 335 2.39 -10.74 17.52
N VAL A 336 2.91 -11.67 16.71
CA VAL A 336 4.35 -11.97 16.67
C VAL A 336 5.13 -10.76 16.16
N MET A 337 4.67 -10.15 15.06
CA MET A 337 5.34 -8.97 14.50
C MET A 337 5.11 -7.70 15.31
N THR A 338 3.94 -7.55 15.95
CA THR A 338 3.72 -6.45 16.90
C THR A 338 4.73 -6.55 18.05
N ALA A 339 4.86 -7.73 18.67
CA ALA A 339 5.83 -7.95 19.73
C ALA A 339 7.28 -7.69 19.27
N ALA A 340 7.63 -8.15 18.06
CA ALA A 340 8.97 -7.94 17.50
C ALA A 340 9.32 -6.45 17.24
N ALA A 341 8.32 -5.60 17.03
CA ALA A 341 8.54 -4.19 16.68
C ALA A 341 8.28 -3.20 17.82
N GLN A 342 7.56 -3.60 18.88
CA GLN A 342 6.99 -2.69 19.89
C GLN A 342 8.06 -1.87 20.64
N ASP A 343 9.26 -2.40 20.80
CA ASP A 343 10.35 -1.79 21.57
C ASP A 343 11.43 -1.14 20.69
N LEU A 344 11.30 -1.25 19.35
CA LEU A 344 12.26 -0.68 18.41
C LEU A 344 12.18 0.85 18.37
N THR A 345 13.32 1.51 18.50
CA THR A 345 13.49 2.94 18.27
C THR A 345 13.43 3.28 16.78
N ASP A 346 13.24 4.56 16.45
CA ASP A 346 13.24 5.02 15.05
C ASP A 346 14.57 4.76 14.33
N ALA A 347 15.70 4.78 15.05
CA ALA A 347 17.02 4.49 14.50
C ALA A 347 17.20 2.99 14.22
N GLU A 348 16.73 2.12 15.12
CA GLU A 348 16.80 0.67 14.95
C GLU A 348 15.88 0.20 13.82
N ILE A 349 14.67 0.74 13.72
CA ILE A 349 13.77 0.48 12.59
C ILE A 349 14.45 0.86 11.27
N ASP A 350 15.08 2.04 11.23
CA ASP A 350 15.75 2.52 10.03
C ASP A 350 16.95 1.63 9.64
N ALA A 351 17.76 1.21 10.61
CA ALA A 351 18.89 0.30 10.43
C ALA A 351 18.46 -1.08 9.92
N ILE A 352 17.46 -1.71 10.56
CA ILE A 352 16.93 -3.03 10.15
C ILE A 352 16.35 -2.95 8.72
N SER A 353 15.58 -1.90 8.44
CA SER A 353 14.97 -1.70 7.11
C SER A 353 16.02 -1.53 6.02
N ALA A 354 17.05 -0.74 6.29
CA ALA A 354 18.15 -0.52 5.36
C ALA A 354 18.98 -1.78 5.12
N TRP A 355 19.24 -2.57 6.17
CA TRP A 355 19.97 -3.83 6.03
C TRP A 355 19.23 -4.83 5.15
N TYR A 356 17.92 -5.05 5.39
CA TYR A 356 17.12 -5.93 4.53
C TYR A 356 17.01 -5.43 3.09
N ALA A 357 16.85 -4.11 2.89
CA ALA A 357 16.83 -3.51 1.55
C ALA A 357 18.15 -3.70 0.78
N ALA A 358 19.28 -3.70 1.48
CA ALA A 358 20.60 -3.86 0.90
C ALA A 358 20.93 -5.31 0.48
N LEU A 359 20.17 -6.29 0.98
CA LEU A 359 20.37 -7.69 0.62
C LEU A 359 19.78 -7.99 -0.76
N PRO A 360 20.39 -8.90 -1.54
CA PRO A 360 19.82 -9.30 -2.82
C PRO A 360 18.42 -9.91 -2.62
N PRO A 361 17.52 -9.75 -3.60
CA PRO A 361 16.25 -10.46 -3.63
C PRO A 361 16.45 -11.95 -3.36
N ALA A 362 15.54 -12.54 -2.59
CA ALA A 362 15.54 -13.98 -2.38
C ALA A 362 15.53 -14.71 -3.74
N PRO A 363 16.43 -15.69 -3.94
CA PRO A 363 16.44 -16.46 -5.17
C PRO A 363 15.15 -17.26 -5.33
N ASP A 364 14.78 -17.50 -6.59
CA ASP A 364 13.71 -18.44 -6.88
C ASP A 364 14.20 -19.85 -6.55
N ALA A 365 13.45 -20.62 -5.78
CA ALA A 365 13.86 -21.98 -5.50
C ALA A 365 13.73 -22.89 -6.71
N ASP A 366 12.79 -22.60 -7.61
CA ASP A 366 12.64 -23.39 -8.83
C ASP A 366 13.79 -23.08 -9.79
N ALA A 367 14.18 -21.80 -9.91
CA ALA A 367 15.36 -21.42 -10.69
C ALA A 367 16.69 -21.88 -10.04
N GLU A 368 16.78 -21.92 -8.70
CA GLU A 368 17.92 -22.51 -7.99
C GLU A 368 18.02 -24.00 -8.24
N ALA A 369 16.90 -24.74 -8.16
CA ALA A 369 16.88 -26.17 -8.41
C ALA A 369 17.23 -26.49 -9.88
N GLU A 370 16.76 -25.68 -10.82
CA GLU A 370 17.14 -25.80 -12.24
C GLU A 370 18.62 -25.49 -12.46
N ALA A 371 19.16 -24.41 -11.87
CA ALA A 371 20.56 -24.06 -11.97
C ALA A 371 21.49 -25.10 -11.32
N GLU A 372 21.10 -25.67 -10.17
CA GLU A 372 21.81 -26.77 -9.52
C GLU A 372 21.77 -28.04 -10.40
N ALA A 373 20.62 -28.38 -10.97
CA ALA A 373 20.50 -29.53 -11.87
C ALA A 373 21.30 -29.37 -13.17
N GLU A 374 21.34 -28.16 -13.74
CA GLU A 374 22.19 -27.83 -14.89
C GLU A 374 23.68 -27.92 -14.54
N ALA A 375 24.09 -27.37 -13.39
CA ALA A 375 25.47 -27.46 -12.92
C ALA A 375 25.92 -28.91 -12.63
N GLU A 376 25.03 -29.74 -12.07
CA GLU A 376 25.28 -31.17 -11.89
C GLU A 376 25.39 -31.89 -13.25
N ALA A 377 24.52 -31.59 -14.21
CA ALA A 377 24.57 -32.16 -15.55
C ALA A 377 25.85 -31.76 -16.31
N GLU A 378 26.31 -30.52 -16.17
CA GLU A 378 27.58 -30.04 -16.73
C GLU A 378 28.79 -30.72 -16.08
N ALA A 379 28.79 -30.86 -14.75
CA ALA A 379 29.84 -31.56 -14.02
C ALA A 379 29.93 -33.06 -14.39
N GLU A 380 28.78 -33.73 -14.60
CA GLU A 380 28.73 -35.09 -15.09
C GLU A 380 29.23 -35.21 -16.54
N ALA A 381 28.90 -34.24 -17.40
CA ALA A 381 29.36 -34.20 -18.79
C ALA A 381 30.87 -33.99 -18.91
N GLU A 382 31.48 -33.18 -18.04
CA GLU A 382 32.94 -33.02 -17.95
C GLU A 382 33.62 -34.28 -17.39
N ALA A 383 33.05 -34.92 -16.37
CA ALA A 383 33.61 -36.14 -15.79
C ALA A 383 33.60 -37.33 -16.77
N ASN A 384 32.69 -37.34 -17.75
CA ASN A 384 32.57 -38.43 -18.73
C ASN A 384 33.36 -38.19 -20.03
N GLN A 385 34.12 -37.09 -20.12
CA GLN A 385 35.08 -36.90 -21.21
C GLN A 385 36.28 -37.83 -21.01
N THR A 386 36.23 -38.98 -21.69
CA THR A 386 37.36 -39.91 -21.73
C THR A 386 38.53 -39.22 -22.44
N PRO A 387 39.77 -39.21 -21.89
CA PRO A 387 40.91 -38.63 -22.56
C PRO A 387 41.09 -39.29 -23.93
N ALA A 388 41.26 -38.49 -24.98
CA ALA A 388 41.53 -38.98 -26.31
C ALA A 388 42.72 -39.96 -26.26
N PRO A 389 42.63 -41.15 -26.90
CA PRO A 389 43.73 -42.10 -26.87
C PRO A 389 44.97 -41.46 -27.48
N ASP A 390 46.06 -41.50 -26.72
CA ASP A 390 47.37 -41.00 -27.12
C ASP A 390 47.82 -41.76 -28.37
N THR A 391 47.67 -41.13 -29.53
CA THR A 391 48.08 -41.70 -30.82
C THR A 391 49.57 -41.43 -31.00
N THR A 392 50.39 -42.23 -30.34
CA THR A 392 51.82 -42.31 -30.67
C THR A 392 51.95 -42.77 -32.12
N PRO A 393 52.60 -42.02 -33.02
CA PRO A 393 52.75 -42.46 -34.41
C PRO A 393 53.64 -43.71 -34.47
N ALA A 394 53.21 -44.71 -35.25
CA ALA A 394 54.01 -45.89 -35.52
C ALA A 394 55.32 -45.54 -36.24
N PRO A 395 56.44 -46.23 -35.97
CA PRO A 395 57.71 -45.97 -36.61
C PRO A 395 57.67 -46.34 -38.10
N GLU A 396 58.19 -45.43 -38.94
CA GLU A 396 58.39 -45.66 -40.37
C GLU A 396 59.34 -46.85 -40.59
N LEU A 397 58.92 -47.80 -41.42
CA LEU A 397 59.74 -48.91 -41.88
C LEU A 397 60.59 -48.44 -43.06
N ASP A 398 61.89 -48.26 -42.82
CA ASP A 398 62.89 -48.09 -43.85
C ASP A 398 62.98 -49.37 -44.70
N ALA A 399 62.61 -49.25 -45.98
CA ALA A 399 62.83 -50.25 -47.00
C ALA A 399 63.84 -49.75 -48.04
N ASP A 400 65.04 -50.31 -47.90
CA ASP A 400 65.92 -50.79 -48.97
C ASP A 400 66.68 -49.85 -49.92
N ALA A 401 67.91 -50.33 -50.12
CA ALA A 401 68.63 -50.47 -51.38
C ALA A 401 69.61 -49.35 -51.82
N ASP A 402 70.88 -49.64 -51.55
CA ASP A 402 71.89 -49.91 -52.59
C ASP A 402 72.07 -48.88 -53.73
N ALA A 403 73.26 -48.26 -53.72
CA ALA A 403 74.34 -48.49 -54.69
C ALA A 403 74.99 -47.20 -55.25
N GLU A 404 76.32 -47.19 -55.05
CA GLU A 404 77.40 -46.44 -55.73
C GLU A 404 77.76 -45.02 -55.27
#